data_AF-H6RKP7-F1
#
_entry.id   AF-H6RKP7-F1
#
_cell.length_a   1.000
_cell.length_b   1.000
_cell.length_c   1.000
_cell.angle_alpha   90.00
_cell.angle_beta   90.00
_cell.angle_gamma   90.00
#
_symmetry.space_group_name_H-M   'P 1'
#
loop_
_entity.id
_entity.type
_entity.pdbx_description
1 polymer ?
#
loop_
_entity_poly.entity_id
_entity_poly.type
_entity_poly.pdbx_seq_one_letter_code
_entity_poly.pdbx_strand_id
1 'polypeptide(L)' 'MSGTATSITGFTVLALLATVIEVRARRGTGPVTAADAVAAAMRTTPGRLAVLAAWVWLGVHFLAR' A
#
# COMPACT_ATOMS: atom_id res chain seq x y z
N MET A 1 -7.43 -10.85 18.04
CA MET A 1 -6.78 -9.52 17.97
C MET A 1 -7.83 -8.48 18.27
N SER A 2 -7.58 -7.58 19.22
CA SER A 2 -8.52 -6.52 19.62
C SER A 2 -8.77 -5.56 18.45
N GLY A 3 -10.01 -5.08 18.27
CA GLY A 3 -10.39 -4.21 17.15
C GLY A 3 -9.52 -2.94 17.03
N THR A 4 -8.97 -2.45 18.14
CA THR A 4 -8.01 -1.35 18.19
C THR A 4 -6.72 -1.67 17.45
N ALA A 5 -6.20 -2.90 17.57
CA ALA A 5 -4.99 -3.32 16.87
C ALA A 5 -5.21 -3.31 15.35
N THR A 6 -6.37 -3.79 14.89
CA THR A 6 -6.75 -3.75 13.47
C THR A 6 -6.80 -2.32 12.93
N SER A 7 -7.40 -1.38 13.69
CA SER A 7 -7.47 0.02 13.29
C SER A 7 -6.09 0.67 13.23
N ILE A 8 -5.23 0.45 14.23
CA ILE A 8 -3.85 0.99 14.25
C ILE A 8 -3.06 0.48 13.06
N THR A 9 -3.15 -0.82 12.76
CA THR A 9 -2.48 -1.41 11.60
C THR A 9 -3.00 -0.80 10.30
N GLY A 10 -4.32 -0.66 10.14
CA GLY A 10 -4.93 -0.05 8.97
C GLY A 10 -4.48 1.39 8.74
N PHE A 11 -4.50 2.23 9.77
CA PHE A 11 -4.04 3.62 9.68
C PHE A 11 -2.54 3.73 9.38
N THR A 12 -1.73 2.84 9.94
CA THR A 12 -0.27 2.81 9.68
C THR A 12 0.02 2.47 8.22
N VAL A 13 -0.72 1.52 7.65
CA VAL A 13 -0.62 1.16 6.22
C VAL A 13 -1.04 2.34 5.33
N LEU A 14 -2.16 3.00 5.65
CA LEU A 14 -2.62 4.19 4.93
C LEU A 14 -1.60 5.33 4.97
N ALA A 15 -1.00 5.60 6.13
CA ALA A 15 0.02 6.63 6.30
C ALA A 15 1.30 6.33 5.49
N LEU A 16 1.73 5.06 5.48
CA LEU A 16 2.85 4.60 4.65
C LEU A 16 2.55 4.78 3.15
N LEU A 17 1.35 4.40 2.70
CA LEU A 17 0.93 4.59 1.32
C LEU A 17 0.92 6.07 0.92
N ALA A 18 0.33 6.93 1.74
CA ALA A 18 0.29 8.37 1.51
C ALA A 18 1.70 8.97 1.39
N THR A 19 2.61 8.56 2.28
CA THR A 19 4.02 9.00 2.26
C THR A 19 4.72 8.57 0.96
N VAL A 20 4.49 7.34 0.50
CA VAL A 20 5.07 6.84 -0.75
C VAL A 20 4.52 7.62 -1.95
N ILE A 21 3.21 7.87 -2.00
CA ILE A 21 2.56 8.65 -3.07
C ILE A 21 3.12 10.08 -3.10
N GLU A 22 3.20 10.74 -1.95
CA GLU A 22 3.74 12.09 -1.82
C GLU A 22 5.20 12.17 -2.29
N VAL A 23 6.04 11.21 -1.88
CA VAL A 23 7.44 11.11 -2.31
C VAL A 23 7.55 10.85 -3.82
N ARG A 24 6.65 10.07 -4.41
CA ARG A 24 6.61 9.81 -5.85
C ARG A 24 6.13 11.02 -6.65
N ALA A 25 5.09 11.70 -6.18
CA ALA A 25 4.56 12.93 -6.79
C ALA A 25 5.61 14.04 -6.79
N ARG A 26 6.38 14.17 -5.69
CA ARG A 26 7.52 15.10 -5.62
C ARG A 26 8.69 14.74 -6.53
N ARG A 27 8.78 13.49 -6.97
CA ARG A 27 9.88 12.96 -7.80
C ARG A 27 9.58 12.89 -9.30
N GLY A 28 8.33 13.07 -9.74
CA GLY A 28 7.92 12.81 -11.13
C GLY A 28 7.25 14.00 -11.81
N THR A 29 7.91 14.57 -12.82
CA THR A 29 7.32 15.51 -13.78
C THR A 29 6.43 14.75 -14.79
N GLY A 30 5.21 14.37 -14.38
CA GLY A 30 4.21 13.74 -15.27
C GLY A 30 3.10 12.99 -14.52
N PRO A 31 1.93 12.75 -15.15
CA PRO A 31 0.81 12.06 -14.51
C PRO A 31 1.14 10.59 -14.26
N VAL A 32 1.34 10.21 -13.01
CA VAL A 32 1.65 8.84 -12.58
C VAL A 32 0.35 8.04 -12.41
N THR A 33 0.27 6.86 -13.02
CA THR A 33 -0.89 5.97 -12.83
C THR A 33 -0.70 5.04 -11.62
N ALA A 34 -1.81 4.50 -11.09
CA ALA A 34 -1.74 3.48 -10.04
C ALA A 34 -0.97 2.22 -10.51
N ALA A 35 -1.08 1.86 -11.79
CA ALA A 35 -0.34 0.76 -12.39
C ALA A 35 1.18 1.02 -12.36
N ASP A 36 1.62 2.25 -12.66
CA ASP A 36 3.04 2.62 -12.60
C ASP A 36 3.59 2.53 -11.17
N ALA A 37 2.79 2.93 -10.18
CA ALA A 37 3.18 2.86 -8.77
C ALA A 37 3.35 1.40 -8.32
N VAL A 38 2.43 0.51 -8.68
CA VAL A 38 2.52 -0.93 -8.38
C VAL A 38 3.71 -1.56 -9.12
N ALA A 39 3.86 -1.27 -10.43
CA ALA A 39 4.97 -1.77 -11.23
C ALA A 39 6.34 -1.34 -10.64
N ALA A 40 6.44 -0.11 -10.15
CA ALA A 40 7.65 0.37 -9.50
C ALA A 40 7.88 -0.27 -8.12
N ALA A 41 6.83 -0.53 -7.34
CA ALA A 41 6.93 -1.24 -6.06
C ALA A 41 7.41 -2.69 -6.26
N MET A 42 6.89 -3.37 -7.29
CA MET A 42 7.23 -4.76 -7.64
C MET A 42 8.71 -4.96 -8.03
N ARG A 43 9.41 -3.89 -8.43
CA ARG A 43 10.87 -3.92 -8.73
C ARG A 43 11.74 -4.00 -7.48
N THR A 44 11.16 -3.95 -6.29
CA THR A 44 11.89 -4.00 -5.01
C THR A 44 11.35 -5.12 -4.14
N THR A 45 12.23 -5.83 -3.43
CA THR A 45 11.84 -6.84 -2.43
C THR A 45 10.87 -6.29 -1.36
N PRO A 46 11.15 -5.14 -0.71
CA PRO A 46 10.20 -4.58 0.26
C PRO A 46 8.88 -4.15 -0.39
N GLY A 47 8.89 -3.61 -1.61
CA GLY A 47 7.66 -3.24 -2.31
C GLY A 47 6.80 -4.43 -2.70
N ARG A 48 7.40 -5.55 -3.11
CA ARG A 48 6.68 -6.83 -3.34
C ARG A 48 5.99 -7.32 -2.06
N LEU A 49 6.67 -7.26 -0.92
CA LEU A 49 6.08 -7.65 0.37
C LEU A 49 4.89 -6.76 0.74
N ALA A 50 4.99 -5.45 0.50
CA ALA A 50 3.89 -4.52 0.75
C ALA A 50 2.67 -4.80 -0.15
N VAL A 51 2.89 -5.07 -1.44
CA VAL A 51 1.81 -5.43 -2.39
C VAL A 51 1.14 -6.73 -1.97
N LEU A 52 1.91 -7.76 -1.60
CA LEU A 52 1.38 -9.04 -1.11
C LEU A 52 0.58 -8.87 0.19
N ALA A 53 1.09 -8.08 1.14
CA ALA A 53 0.38 -7.81 2.39
C ALA A 53 -0.93 -7.07 2.15
N ALA A 54 -0.94 -6.06 1.27
CA ALA A 54 -2.14 -5.34 0.89
C ALA A 54 -3.17 -6.28 0.23
N TRP A 55 -2.72 -7.18 -0.65
CA TRP A 55 -3.57 -8.18 -1.29
C TRP A 55 -4.21 -9.14 -0.28
N VAL A 56 -3.41 -9.71 0.64
CA VAL A 56 -3.90 -10.60 1.69
C VAL A 56 -4.88 -9.88 2.60
N TRP A 57 -4.57 -8.64 3.00
CA TRP A 57 -5.46 -7.84 3.82
C TRP A 57 -6.80 -7.60 3.12
N LEU A 58 -6.77 -7.23 1.83
CA LEU A 58 -7.98 -7.00 1.03
C LEU A 58 -8.81 -8.28 0.89
N GLY A 59 -8.15 -9.42 0.66
CA GLY A 59 -8.81 -10.73 0.62
C GLY A 59 -9.52 -11.07 1.92
N VAL A 60 -8.83 -10.92 3.04
CA VAL A 60 -9.38 -11.22 4.38
C VAL A 60 -10.50 -10.26 4.78
N HIS A 61 -10.43 -8.97 4.41
CA HIS A 61 -11.41 -7.98 4.87
C HIS A 61 -12.60 -7.79 3.93
N PHE A 62 -12.38 -7.87 2.61
CA PHE A 62 -13.41 -7.53 1.62
C PHE A 62 -13.93 -8.74 0.85
N LEU A 63 -13.12 -9.77 0.64
CA LEU A 63 -13.51 -10.95 -0.16
C LEU A 63 -14.03 -12.11 0.69
N ALA A 64 -13.62 -12.16 1.97
CA ALA A 64 -14.04 -13.18 2.92
C ALA A 64 -15.31 -12.80 3.72
N ARG A 65 -15.93 -11.64 3.43
CA ARG A 65 -17.27 -11.27 3.94
C ARG A 65 -18.26 -11.06 2.80
#